data_AF-A0A1I5SYY4-F1
#
_entry.id   AF-A0A1I5SYY4-F1
#
_cell.length_a   1.000
_cell.length_b   1.000
_cell.length_c   1.000
_cell.angle_alpha   90.00
_cell.angle_beta   90.00
_cell.angle_gamma   90.00
#
_symmetry.space_group_name_H-M   'P 1'
#
loop_
_entity.id
_entity.type
_entity.pdbx_description
1 polymer ?
#
loop_
_entity_poly.entity_id
_entity_poly.type
_entity_poly.pdbx_seq_one_letter_code
_entity_poly.pdbx_strand_id
1 'polypeptide(L)'
;MTIHQHDLQGRRDGETAEVPAQWPGATARVAQGAAAPPVPRPVPVPVPARSGHRFLVYKQDPSVTELGFRPAFIPTVVLIGPADARVRTELPGVTPVARNVSGDFVFAAGSAEFDCAHTFAVVRRTMAMYERHNGGNPIPFAWNVGGNTDRLTVFPHAGEGANAFYSRTAKALKFLSFTPQGRPPADVVHTCRSLDIVAHETGHAILDGLKPGWLSADNPPQTGGLHEAFGDITAIFLALAEPDQAEALVALTKANLHDRSFLPELAEEFGRALGRPSGLRDADNDLRLGDVGNEVHAISQVFTGAVYDVLADLYTFEMGRQRRTKDPAIVLIETASALCRLVFEAIVASPGTGARYVDVANNMLQISASRGDPAIYRTFIRNRFAVREITTAVTPLRDLMSGRVPMAEAGYTGDGQDVTEVEPHDEHSASLRAGQDRSRCCGTLQMPEYQVVAAEKLARRGSLADEDILREELDELRRVFGK
;
A
#
# COMPACT_ATOMS: atom_id res chain seq x y z
N MET A 1 25.00 -32.83 -37.40
CA MET A 1 24.88 -33.92 -38.38
C MET A 1 23.78 -34.86 -37.90
N THR A 2 22.96 -35.32 -38.83
CA THR A 2 21.54 -35.66 -38.70
C THR A 2 21.31 -37.17 -38.42
N ILE A 3 20.36 -37.45 -37.52
CA ILE A 3 19.35 -38.55 -37.38
C ILE A 3 19.57 -39.91 -38.08
N HIS A 4 19.28 -41.01 -37.36
CA HIS A 4 18.42 -42.17 -37.71
C HIS A 4 18.14 -42.93 -36.39
N GLN A 5 16.92 -43.15 -35.85
CA GLN A 5 15.63 -43.62 -36.35
C GLN A 5 15.72 -44.90 -37.20
N HIS A 6 15.72 -46.06 -36.53
CA HIS A 6 14.86 -47.21 -36.82
C HIS A 6 15.14 -48.31 -35.77
N ASP A 7 14.20 -48.50 -34.84
CA ASP A 7 13.83 -49.80 -34.27
C ASP A 7 12.50 -49.62 -33.51
N LEU A 8 11.44 -49.45 -34.30
CA LEU A 8 10.07 -49.66 -33.90
C LEU A 8 9.57 -50.87 -34.68
N GLN A 9 9.34 -51.99 -33.99
CA GLN A 9 8.12 -52.81 -34.07
C GLN A 9 8.34 -54.20 -33.48
N GLY A 10 7.74 -54.46 -32.32
CA GLY A 10 7.57 -55.82 -31.82
C GLY A 10 6.96 -55.87 -30.42
N ARG A 11 5.61 -56.00 -30.36
CA ARG A 11 4.79 -56.51 -29.23
C ARG A 11 4.72 -55.55 -28.01
N ARG A 12 3.60 -54.87 -27.69
CA ARG A 12 2.24 -55.35 -27.37
C ARG A 12 2.27 -56.70 -26.66
N ASP A 13 2.42 -56.68 -25.34
CA ASP A 13 1.32 -56.93 -24.40
C ASP A 13 1.79 -56.57 -22.98
N GLY A 14 0.84 -56.15 -22.14
CA GLY A 14 1.07 -55.32 -20.96
C GLY A 14 1.72 -56.02 -19.77
N GLU A 15 2.51 -55.24 -19.03
CA GLU A 15 2.80 -55.47 -17.62
C GLU A 15 3.02 -54.10 -16.95
N THR A 16 1.94 -53.58 -16.39
CA THR A 16 1.97 -52.48 -15.41
C THR A 16 2.64 -52.98 -14.14
N ALA A 17 3.62 -52.24 -13.63
CA ALA A 17 4.20 -52.47 -12.32
C ALA A 17 3.10 -52.54 -11.24
N GLU A 18 2.99 -53.70 -10.60
CA GLU A 18 2.03 -53.99 -9.54
C GLU A 18 2.31 -53.14 -8.30
N VAL A 19 1.37 -52.26 -7.96
CA VAL A 19 1.22 -51.69 -6.63
C VAL A 19 0.40 -52.69 -5.80
N PRO A 20 0.86 -53.15 -4.62
CA PRO A 20 0.16 -54.18 -3.87
C PRO A 20 -1.26 -53.75 -3.46
N ALA A 21 -2.24 -54.49 -3.95
CA ALA A 21 -3.64 -54.37 -3.60
C ALA A 21 -3.91 -55.01 -2.23
N GLN A 22 -4.13 -54.19 -1.20
CA GLN A 22 -4.94 -54.57 -0.03
C GLN A 22 -5.88 -53.42 0.34
N TRP A 23 -6.92 -53.25 -0.49
CA TRP A 23 -8.15 -52.60 -0.07
C TRP A 23 -9.13 -53.70 0.30
N PRO A 24 -9.52 -53.87 1.59
CA PRO A 24 -10.64 -54.71 1.93
C PRO A 24 -11.91 -54.06 1.35
N GLY A 25 -12.61 -54.83 0.53
CA GLY A 25 -13.83 -54.43 -0.15
C GLY A 25 -14.94 -53.96 0.80
N ALA A 26 -15.87 -53.23 0.18
CA ALA A 26 -17.11 -52.78 0.75
C ALA A 26 -17.85 -53.90 1.48
N THR A 27 -17.72 -53.91 2.80
CA THR A 27 -18.72 -54.49 3.68
C THR A 27 -19.73 -53.39 3.97
N ALA A 28 -21.01 -53.69 3.78
CA ALA A 28 -22.12 -52.81 4.13
C ALA A 28 -21.95 -52.34 5.58
N ARG A 29 -21.51 -51.09 5.76
CA ARG A 29 -21.55 -50.43 7.07
C ARG A 29 -23.01 -50.17 7.37
N VAL A 30 -23.56 -51.00 8.25
CA VAL A 30 -24.67 -50.66 9.13
C VAL A 30 -24.45 -49.23 9.60
N ALA A 31 -25.44 -48.36 9.44
CA ALA A 31 -25.43 -46.98 9.91
C ALA A 31 -25.09 -46.96 11.41
N GLN A 32 -23.81 -46.78 11.73
CA GLN A 32 -23.39 -46.35 13.05
C GLN A 32 -23.84 -44.90 13.17
N GLY A 33 -24.80 -44.66 14.07
CA GLY A 33 -25.37 -43.35 14.30
C GLY A 33 -24.29 -42.28 14.38
N ALA A 34 -24.53 -41.16 13.70
CA ALA A 34 -23.67 -39.99 13.79
C ALA A 34 -23.39 -39.71 15.27
N ALA A 35 -22.12 -39.77 15.67
CA ALA A 35 -21.72 -39.39 17.01
C ALA A 35 -22.26 -37.98 17.27
N ALA A 36 -22.96 -37.80 18.39
CA ALA A 36 -23.42 -36.48 18.80
C ALA A 36 -22.23 -35.51 18.78
N PRO A 37 -22.42 -34.27 18.30
CA PRO A 37 -21.36 -33.28 18.33
C PRO A 37 -20.80 -33.20 19.75
N PRO A 38 -19.46 -33.12 19.94
CA PRO A 38 -18.86 -33.09 21.25
C PRO A 38 -19.52 -31.98 22.08
N VAL A 39 -20.03 -32.35 23.26
CA VAL A 39 -20.62 -31.39 24.19
C VAL A 39 -19.53 -30.35 24.51
N PRO A 40 -19.75 -29.06 24.23
CA PRO A 40 -18.79 -28.01 24.57
C PRO A 40 -18.52 -28.10 26.07
N ARG A 41 -17.28 -28.41 26.46
CA ARG A 41 -16.88 -28.32 27.87
C ARG A 41 -16.71 -26.83 28.18
N PRO A 42 -17.52 -26.24 29.07
CA PRO A 42 -17.30 -24.85 29.46
C PRO A 42 -15.91 -24.73 30.08
N VAL A 43 -15.06 -23.90 29.49
CA VAL A 43 -13.79 -23.53 30.10
C VAL A 43 -14.16 -22.71 31.36
N PRO A 44 -13.74 -23.12 32.57
CA PRO A 44 -14.19 -22.50 33.82
C PRO A 44 -13.66 -21.07 34.04
N VAL A 45 -12.83 -20.57 33.12
CA VAL A 45 -12.29 -19.21 33.16
C VAL A 45 -13.13 -18.33 32.24
N PRO A 46 -13.77 -17.26 32.75
CA PRO A 46 -14.43 -16.27 31.91
C PRO A 46 -13.42 -15.69 30.91
N VAL A 47 -13.57 -16.03 29.62
CA VAL A 47 -12.80 -15.38 28.56
C VAL A 47 -13.40 -13.99 28.37
N PRO A 48 -12.62 -12.90 28.49
CA PRO A 48 -13.13 -11.57 28.21
C PRO A 48 -13.74 -11.55 26.80
N ALA A 49 -15.00 -11.14 26.69
CA ALA A 49 -15.64 -10.97 25.41
C ALA A 49 -14.88 -9.88 24.63
N ARG A 50 -14.19 -10.27 23.56
CA ARG A 50 -13.55 -9.31 22.66
C ARG A 50 -14.63 -8.76 21.72
N SER A 51 -14.83 -7.44 21.74
CA SER A 51 -15.65 -6.77 20.74
C SER A 51 -14.98 -6.85 19.38
N GLY A 52 -15.75 -7.12 18.33
CA GLY A 52 -15.24 -7.09 16.97
C GLY A 52 -16.19 -7.78 16.00
N HIS A 53 -15.87 -7.64 14.71
CA HIS A 53 -16.66 -8.20 13.63
C HIS A 53 -15.73 -8.81 12.58
N ARG A 54 -16.15 -9.92 11.98
CA ARG A 54 -15.49 -10.50 10.82
C ARG A 54 -15.99 -9.83 9.54
N PHE A 55 -15.08 -9.65 8.61
CA PHE A 55 -15.32 -9.14 7.27
C PHE A 55 -14.75 -10.14 6.27
N LEU A 56 -15.35 -10.27 5.10
CA LEU A 56 -14.69 -10.91 3.97
C LEU A 56 -13.99 -9.83 3.16
N VAL A 57 -12.71 -10.01 2.85
CA VAL A 57 -11.96 -9.08 2.02
C VAL A 57 -11.21 -9.78 0.89
N TYR A 58 -11.01 -9.07 -0.23
CA TYR A 58 -10.03 -9.49 -1.20
C TYR A 58 -8.64 -9.45 -0.54
N LYS A 59 -7.82 -10.48 -0.81
CA LYS A 59 -6.43 -10.48 -0.33
C LYS A 59 -5.58 -9.51 -1.14
N GLN A 60 -5.83 -9.35 -2.43
CA GLN A 60 -5.12 -8.40 -3.29
C GLN A 60 -6.08 -7.91 -4.36
N ASP A 61 -5.61 -7.21 -5.40
CA ASP A 61 -6.38 -6.92 -6.60
C ASP A 61 -7.15 -8.18 -7.12
N PRO A 62 -8.43 -8.05 -7.54
CA PRO A 62 -9.27 -9.18 -7.96
C PRO A 62 -8.67 -10.06 -9.06
N SER A 63 -7.74 -9.52 -9.83
CA SER A 63 -7.06 -10.25 -10.91
C SER A 63 -5.89 -11.12 -10.44
N VAL A 64 -5.46 -11.00 -9.17
CA VAL A 64 -4.52 -11.92 -8.50
C VAL A 64 -5.29 -13.11 -7.91
N THR A 65 -5.87 -13.90 -8.81
CA THR A 65 -6.90 -14.90 -8.48
C THR A 65 -6.45 -16.00 -7.52
N GLU A 66 -5.15 -16.32 -7.51
CA GLU A 66 -4.55 -17.35 -6.66
C GLU A 66 -4.62 -17.03 -5.16
N LEU A 67 -4.69 -15.75 -4.79
CA LEU A 67 -4.79 -15.34 -3.39
C LEU A 67 -6.24 -15.40 -2.90
N GLY A 68 -7.18 -14.96 -3.73
CA GLY A 68 -8.61 -14.98 -3.45
C GLY A 68 -9.00 -14.06 -2.28
N PHE A 69 -9.76 -14.61 -1.32
CA PHE A 69 -10.35 -13.86 -0.22
C PHE A 69 -9.83 -14.32 1.13
N ARG A 70 -9.88 -13.44 2.13
CA ARG A 70 -9.66 -13.80 3.54
C ARG A 70 -10.75 -13.26 4.46
N PRO A 71 -11.11 -14.00 5.53
CA PRO A 71 -11.76 -13.38 6.66
C PRO A 71 -10.78 -12.44 7.36
N ALA A 72 -11.18 -11.19 7.58
CA ALA A 72 -10.46 -10.20 8.36
C ALA A 72 -11.24 -9.89 9.65
N PHE A 73 -10.54 -9.76 10.78
CA PHE A 73 -11.15 -9.39 12.04
C PHE A 73 -10.84 -7.94 12.37
N ILE A 74 -11.89 -7.12 12.53
CA ILE A 74 -11.76 -5.75 13.02
C ILE A 74 -12.07 -5.77 14.53
N PRO A 75 -11.08 -5.54 15.41
CA PRO A 75 -11.21 -5.72 16.86
C PRO A 75 -11.89 -4.52 17.55
N THR A 76 -12.89 -3.93 16.89
CA THR A 76 -13.68 -2.80 17.40
C THR A 76 -15.16 -3.01 17.07
N VAL A 77 -16.04 -2.33 17.81
CA VAL A 77 -17.47 -2.34 17.50
C VAL A 77 -17.70 -1.59 16.17
N VAL A 78 -18.43 -2.22 15.26
CA VAL A 78 -18.81 -1.65 13.96
C VAL A 78 -20.34 -1.61 13.88
N LEU A 79 -20.88 -0.44 13.56
CA LEU A 79 -22.30 -0.18 13.38
C LEU A 79 -22.79 -0.66 12.01
N ILE A 80 -24.10 -0.81 11.83
CA ILE A 80 -24.76 -1.13 10.54
C ILE A 80 -24.47 -0.01 9.52
N GLY A 81 -24.25 -0.37 8.26
CA GLY A 81 -23.69 0.50 7.22
C GLY A 81 -22.25 0.79 7.57
N PRO A 82 -21.35 -0.21 7.42
CA PRO A 82 -20.21 -0.42 8.31
C PRO A 82 -19.54 0.91 8.64
N ALA A 83 -19.65 1.27 9.92
CA ALA A 83 -19.23 2.56 10.41
C ALA A 83 -18.73 2.46 11.85
N ASP A 84 -17.73 3.27 12.17
CA ASP A 84 -17.25 3.50 13.53
C ASP A 84 -17.09 5.01 13.78
N ALA A 85 -16.39 5.40 14.85
CA ALA A 85 -16.18 6.80 15.19
C ALA A 85 -15.31 7.57 14.17
N ARG A 86 -14.62 6.89 13.27
CA ARG A 86 -13.63 7.46 12.34
C ARG A 86 -14.05 7.34 10.88
N VAL A 87 -14.73 6.27 10.52
CA VAL A 87 -15.07 5.93 9.14
C VAL A 87 -16.54 5.55 9.03
N ARG A 88 -17.17 5.88 7.91
CA ARG A 88 -18.48 5.34 7.53
C ARG A 88 -18.52 5.01 6.05
N THR A 89 -19.25 3.98 5.67
CA THR A 89 -19.51 3.68 4.27
C THR A 89 -20.88 4.20 3.84
N GLU A 90 -20.95 4.80 2.65
CA GLU A 90 -22.19 5.25 2.03
C GLU A 90 -22.30 4.69 0.61
N LEU A 91 -23.42 4.01 0.32
CA LEU A 91 -23.76 3.52 -1.01
C LEU A 91 -25.28 3.63 -1.22
N PRO A 92 -25.74 4.57 -2.07
CA PRO A 92 -27.16 4.77 -2.31
C PRO A 92 -27.89 3.47 -2.69
N GLY A 93 -29.03 3.22 -2.05
CA GLY A 93 -29.84 2.01 -2.27
C GLY A 93 -29.34 0.74 -1.57
N VAL A 94 -28.16 0.77 -0.95
CA VAL A 94 -27.53 -0.40 -0.30
C VAL A 94 -27.27 -0.15 1.18
N THR A 95 -26.71 1.01 1.54
CA THR A 95 -26.52 1.37 2.95
C THR A 95 -27.85 1.79 3.60
N PRO A 96 -28.10 1.40 4.86
CA PRO A 96 -27.14 0.80 5.79
C PRO A 96 -27.06 -0.75 5.65
N VAL A 97 -25.85 -1.26 5.41
CA VAL A 97 -25.57 -2.70 5.30
C VAL A 97 -25.66 -3.37 6.66
N ALA A 98 -26.57 -4.33 6.81
CA ALA A 98 -26.81 -5.04 8.07
C ALA A 98 -25.79 -6.16 8.31
N ARG A 99 -25.49 -6.42 9.59
CA ARG A 99 -24.72 -7.60 10.01
C ARG A 99 -25.51 -8.87 9.75
N ASN A 100 -24.82 -9.97 9.44
CA ASN A 100 -25.44 -11.28 9.35
C ASN A 100 -25.85 -11.83 10.74
N VAL A 101 -26.43 -13.03 10.79
CA VAL A 101 -26.90 -13.67 12.03
C VAL A 101 -25.81 -13.91 13.09
N SER A 102 -24.54 -13.96 12.68
CA SER A 102 -23.39 -14.07 13.59
C SER A 102 -22.89 -12.71 14.07
N GLY A 103 -23.51 -11.61 13.65
CA GLY A 103 -23.06 -10.26 13.93
C GLY A 103 -21.92 -9.79 13.03
N ASP A 104 -21.62 -10.48 11.91
CA ASP A 104 -20.48 -10.20 11.04
C ASP A 104 -20.89 -9.54 9.71
N PHE A 105 -19.90 -8.97 9.01
CA PHE A 105 -20.03 -8.36 7.67
C PHE A 105 -19.41 -9.27 6.60
N VAL A 106 -19.89 -10.51 6.53
CA VAL A 106 -19.46 -11.51 5.56
C VAL A 106 -20.56 -11.70 4.53
N PHE A 107 -20.29 -11.29 3.29
CA PHE A 107 -21.23 -11.30 2.16
C PHE A 107 -20.62 -12.03 0.97
N ALA A 108 -21.46 -12.41 0.00
CA ALA A 108 -20.99 -12.96 -1.26
C ALA A 108 -20.11 -11.93 -2.00
N ALA A 109 -18.92 -12.36 -2.44
CA ALA A 109 -18.00 -11.52 -3.19
C ALA A 109 -18.68 -10.93 -4.44
N GLY A 110 -18.42 -9.66 -4.72
CA GLY A 110 -19.01 -8.92 -5.83
C GLY A 110 -20.42 -8.38 -5.60
N SER A 111 -21.05 -8.67 -4.45
CA SER A 111 -22.28 -7.97 -4.04
C SER A 111 -22.00 -6.53 -3.59
N ALA A 112 -23.00 -5.65 -3.63
CA ALA A 112 -22.84 -4.27 -3.20
C ALA A 112 -22.62 -4.15 -1.67
N GLU A 113 -23.21 -5.06 -0.89
CA GLU A 113 -22.96 -5.19 0.54
C GLU A 113 -21.52 -5.64 0.83
N PHE A 114 -21.00 -6.57 0.02
CA PHE A 114 -19.60 -6.95 0.06
C PHE A 114 -18.70 -5.75 -0.23
N ASP A 115 -18.95 -5.00 -1.31
CA ASP A 115 -18.12 -3.83 -1.67
C ASP A 115 -18.10 -2.80 -0.52
N CYS A 116 -19.24 -2.59 0.16
CA CYS A 116 -19.30 -1.73 1.35
C CYS A 116 -18.46 -2.24 2.53
N ALA A 117 -18.58 -3.54 2.84
CA ALA A 117 -17.90 -4.18 3.95
C ALA A 117 -16.38 -4.32 3.70
N HIS A 118 -16.03 -4.74 2.49
CA HIS A 118 -14.66 -4.86 1.99
C HIS A 118 -13.91 -3.55 2.15
N THR A 119 -14.43 -2.49 1.52
CA THR A 119 -13.76 -1.19 1.47
C THR A 119 -13.60 -0.62 2.88
N PHE A 120 -14.63 -0.73 3.73
CA PHE A 120 -14.53 -0.33 5.14
C PHE A 120 -13.39 -1.07 5.87
N ALA A 121 -13.33 -2.40 5.72
CA ALA A 121 -12.35 -3.22 6.41
C ALA A 121 -10.93 -2.89 5.94
N VAL A 122 -10.69 -2.70 4.63
CA VAL A 122 -9.38 -2.30 4.11
C VAL A 122 -8.97 -0.93 4.65
N VAL A 123 -9.85 0.08 4.59
CA VAL A 123 -9.60 1.42 5.16
C VAL A 123 -9.20 1.34 6.63
N ARG A 124 -9.97 0.61 7.46
CA ARG A 124 -9.67 0.49 8.90
C ARG A 124 -8.36 -0.23 9.17
N ARG A 125 -7.98 -1.21 8.35
CA ARG A 125 -6.71 -1.92 8.49
C ARG A 125 -5.52 -1.05 8.12
N THR A 126 -5.64 -0.27 7.04
CA THR A 126 -4.63 0.73 6.65
C THR A 126 -4.43 1.76 7.74
N MET A 127 -5.52 2.32 8.30
CA MET A 127 -5.43 3.24 9.43
C MET A 127 -4.77 2.58 10.65
N ALA A 128 -5.22 1.38 11.02
CA ALA A 128 -4.67 0.67 12.17
C ALA A 128 -3.18 0.33 12.00
N MET A 129 -2.69 0.11 10.77
CA MET A 129 -1.28 -0.11 10.47
C MET A 129 -0.42 1.09 10.91
N TYR A 130 -0.77 2.29 10.45
CA TYR A 130 -0.04 3.49 10.83
C TYR A 130 -0.29 3.90 12.29
N GLU A 131 -1.50 3.69 12.83
CA GLU A 131 -1.80 3.98 14.24
C GLU A 131 -0.94 3.11 15.19
N ARG A 132 -0.60 1.86 14.82
CA ARG A 132 0.38 1.04 15.57
C ARG A 132 1.76 1.69 15.61
N HIS A 133 2.20 2.28 14.50
CA HIS A 133 3.48 3.01 14.43
C HIS A 133 3.40 4.37 15.15
N ASN A 134 2.21 4.94 15.30
CA ASN A 134 1.92 6.17 16.05
C ASN A 134 1.67 5.93 17.56
N GLY A 135 2.26 4.87 18.14
CA GLY A 135 2.10 4.53 19.56
C GLY A 135 0.69 4.11 19.97
N GLY A 136 -0.13 3.66 19.01
CA GLY A 136 -1.54 3.32 19.22
C GLY A 136 -2.49 4.51 19.18
N ASN A 137 -1.98 5.73 18.96
CA ASN A 137 -2.82 6.93 18.90
C ASN A 137 -3.45 7.09 17.51
N PRO A 138 -4.71 7.52 17.43
CA PRO A 138 -5.35 7.82 16.16
C PRO A 138 -4.64 8.95 15.43
N ILE A 139 -4.46 8.80 14.12
CA ILE A 139 -3.95 9.89 13.27
C ILE A 139 -5.14 10.80 12.91
N PRO A 140 -5.08 12.12 13.17
CA PRO A 140 -6.16 13.02 12.81
C PRO A 140 -6.22 13.20 11.29
N PHE A 141 -7.41 13.23 10.71
CA PHE A 141 -7.57 13.77 9.36
C PHE A 141 -7.33 15.28 9.41
N ALA A 142 -6.99 15.89 8.27
CA ALA A 142 -6.62 17.30 8.25
C ALA A 142 -7.71 18.25 8.76
N TRP A 143 -8.99 17.85 8.71
CA TRP A 143 -10.11 18.63 9.26
C TRP A 143 -10.38 18.40 10.76
N ASN A 144 -9.74 17.43 11.42
CA ASN A 144 -9.95 17.14 12.84
C ASN A 144 -9.17 18.10 13.74
N VAL A 145 -9.60 19.37 13.77
CA VAL A 145 -9.07 20.42 14.65
C VAL A 145 -10.20 21.02 15.49
N GLY A 146 -9.86 21.63 16.62
CA GLY A 146 -10.83 22.36 17.44
C GLY A 146 -12.01 21.51 17.94
N GLY A 147 -11.81 20.21 18.15
CA GLY A 147 -12.87 19.28 18.56
C GLY A 147 -13.72 18.73 17.41
N ASN A 148 -13.40 19.03 16.14
CA ASN A 148 -14.07 18.40 15.00
C ASN A 148 -13.79 16.87 15.00
N THR A 149 -14.85 16.07 15.15
CA THR A 149 -14.80 14.60 15.11
C THR A 149 -15.46 14.01 13.85
N ASP A 150 -15.54 14.78 12.78
CA ASP A 150 -16.12 14.31 11.52
C ASP A 150 -15.34 13.12 10.98
N ARG A 151 -16.11 12.18 10.45
CA ARG A 151 -15.64 10.91 9.91
C ARG A 151 -15.19 11.07 8.47
N LEU A 152 -14.29 10.20 8.04
CA LEU A 152 -14.05 9.94 6.62
C LEU A 152 -15.23 9.15 6.07
N THR A 153 -15.81 9.62 4.97
CA THR A 153 -16.90 8.93 4.27
C THR A 153 -16.34 8.12 3.11
N VAL A 154 -16.66 6.85 3.03
CA VAL A 154 -16.18 5.94 1.99
C VAL A 154 -17.33 5.66 1.03
N PHE A 155 -17.16 6.01 -0.24
CA PHE A 155 -18.11 5.73 -1.30
C PHE A 155 -17.55 4.62 -2.20
N PRO A 156 -17.92 3.34 -2.00
CA PRO A 156 -17.40 2.23 -2.79
C PRO A 156 -17.79 2.38 -4.27
N HIS A 157 -18.97 2.96 -4.55
CA HIS A 157 -19.42 3.30 -5.90
C HIS A 157 -19.79 4.80 -5.92
N ALA A 158 -18.81 5.64 -6.25
CA ALA A 158 -18.97 7.10 -6.28
C ALA A 158 -19.42 7.64 -7.66
N GLY A 159 -19.40 6.80 -8.70
CA GLY A 159 -19.75 7.16 -10.07
C GLY A 159 -19.07 6.27 -11.11
N GLU A 160 -19.22 6.61 -12.37
CA GLU A 160 -18.56 5.94 -13.50
C GLU A 160 -17.30 6.70 -13.93
N GLY A 161 -16.21 5.97 -14.13
CA GLY A 161 -14.91 6.52 -14.53
C GLY A 161 -13.75 5.61 -14.14
N ALA A 162 -12.67 5.65 -14.92
CA ALA A 162 -11.43 4.94 -14.60
C ALA A 162 -10.66 5.73 -13.53
N ASN A 163 -11.08 5.61 -12.27
CA ASN A 163 -10.58 6.47 -11.20
C ASN A 163 -10.90 5.97 -9.77
N ALA A 164 -10.06 6.34 -8.82
CA ALA A 164 -10.37 6.43 -7.39
C ALA A 164 -9.61 7.63 -6.81
N PHE A 165 -10.16 8.31 -5.80
CA PHE A 165 -9.48 9.46 -5.19
C PHE A 165 -9.94 9.78 -3.76
N TYR A 166 -9.02 10.36 -2.98
CA TYR A 166 -9.29 11.07 -1.73
C TYR A 166 -9.69 12.53 -1.98
N SER A 167 -10.61 13.06 -1.16
CA SER A 167 -10.97 14.47 -1.16
C SER A 167 -11.08 15.00 0.27
N ARG A 168 -10.23 15.99 0.59
CA ARG A 168 -10.25 16.69 1.88
C ARG A 168 -11.51 17.51 2.09
N THR A 169 -11.93 18.26 1.07
CA THR A 169 -13.13 19.13 1.11
C THR A 169 -14.40 18.32 1.26
N ALA A 170 -14.52 17.19 0.55
CA ALA A 170 -15.65 16.26 0.70
C ALA A 170 -15.51 15.32 1.92
N LYS A 171 -14.35 15.31 2.60
CA LYS A 171 -14.01 14.37 3.70
C LYS A 171 -14.27 12.91 3.29
N ALA A 172 -13.81 12.54 2.09
CA ALA A 172 -14.25 11.30 1.45
C ALA A 172 -13.16 10.55 0.69
N LEU A 173 -13.33 9.23 0.62
CA LEU A 173 -12.73 8.36 -0.40
C LEU A 173 -13.80 8.02 -1.43
N LYS A 174 -13.48 8.15 -2.71
CA LYS A 174 -14.40 7.90 -3.81
C LYS A 174 -13.80 6.88 -4.75
N PHE A 175 -14.49 5.75 -4.90
CA PHE A 175 -14.09 4.68 -5.80
C PHE A 175 -15.09 4.61 -6.95
N LEU A 176 -14.60 4.70 -8.18
CA LEU A 176 -15.46 4.65 -9.38
C LEU A 176 -15.36 3.26 -10.02
N SER A 177 -16.27 3.01 -10.97
CA SER A 177 -16.26 1.82 -11.80
C SER A 177 -16.22 2.18 -13.28
N PHE A 178 -15.61 1.33 -14.09
CA PHE A 178 -15.57 1.52 -15.54
C PHE A 178 -15.50 0.20 -16.27
N THR A 179 -16.05 0.18 -17.49
CA THR A 179 -15.89 -0.95 -18.41
C THR A 179 -14.73 -0.64 -19.35
N PRO A 180 -13.73 -1.53 -19.48
CA PRO A 180 -12.62 -1.33 -20.42
C PRO A 180 -13.15 -1.12 -21.84
N GLN A 181 -12.48 -0.26 -22.63
CA GLN A 181 -12.93 0.05 -23.98
C GLN A 181 -13.03 -1.21 -24.85
N GLY A 182 -14.19 -1.42 -25.48
CA GLY A 182 -14.42 -2.59 -26.35
C GLY A 182 -14.70 -3.90 -25.61
N ARG A 183 -14.85 -3.87 -24.28
CA ARG A 183 -15.25 -5.03 -23.47
C ARG A 183 -16.73 -5.00 -23.11
N PRO A 184 -17.37 -6.16 -22.86
CA PRO A 184 -18.77 -6.21 -22.43
C PRO A 184 -18.95 -5.64 -21.01
N PRO A 185 -20.16 -5.19 -20.64
CA PRO A 185 -20.46 -4.68 -19.28
C PRO A 185 -20.15 -5.66 -18.13
N ALA A 186 -20.07 -6.96 -18.42
CA ALA A 186 -19.70 -7.97 -17.44
C ALA A 186 -18.23 -7.85 -16.97
N ASP A 187 -17.37 -7.16 -17.74
CA ASP A 187 -15.95 -6.94 -17.45
C ASP A 187 -15.74 -5.61 -16.69
N VAL A 188 -16.79 -5.08 -16.03
CA VAL A 188 -16.69 -3.85 -15.25
C VAL A 188 -15.66 -3.98 -14.13
N VAL A 189 -14.72 -3.05 -14.10
CA VAL A 189 -13.73 -2.91 -13.04
C VAL A 189 -14.30 -2.02 -11.95
N HIS A 190 -14.27 -2.49 -10.71
CA HIS A 190 -14.68 -1.73 -9.52
C HIS A 190 -13.45 -1.42 -8.69
N THR A 191 -13.00 -0.18 -8.68
CA THR A 191 -11.75 0.21 -8.00
C THR A 191 -11.77 -0.03 -6.49
N CYS A 192 -12.96 -0.04 -5.86
CA CYS A 192 -13.13 -0.38 -4.44
C CYS A 192 -12.85 -1.85 -4.09
N ARG A 193 -12.75 -2.74 -5.08
CA ARG A 193 -12.45 -4.16 -4.86
C ARG A 193 -10.95 -4.43 -4.77
N SER A 194 -10.13 -3.52 -5.26
CA SER A 194 -8.69 -3.69 -5.15
C SER A 194 -8.17 -3.27 -3.79
N LEU A 195 -7.46 -4.17 -3.10
CA LEU A 195 -6.88 -3.89 -1.80
C LEU A 195 -5.87 -2.73 -1.88
N ASP A 196 -5.05 -2.72 -2.92
CA ASP A 196 -4.01 -1.71 -3.11
C ASP A 196 -4.57 -0.32 -3.42
N ILE A 197 -5.59 -0.18 -4.28
CA ILE A 197 -6.24 1.09 -4.58
C ILE A 197 -6.89 1.64 -3.31
N VAL A 198 -7.63 0.81 -2.56
CA VAL A 198 -8.26 1.26 -1.32
C VAL A 198 -7.22 1.68 -0.28
N ALA A 199 -6.10 0.96 -0.19
CA ALA A 199 -4.99 1.32 0.68
C ALA A 199 -4.28 2.61 0.25
N HIS A 200 -4.06 2.79 -1.05
CA HIS A 200 -3.47 3.98 -1.66
C HIS A 200 -4.28 5.24 -1.33
N GLU A 201 -5.59 5.22 -1.59
CA GLU A 201 -6.48 6.35 -1.30
C GLU A 201 -6.59 6.63 0.20
N THR A 202 -6.59 5.59 1.03
CA THR A 202 -6.52 5.76 2.49
C THR A 202 -5.18 6.38 2.92
N GLY A 203 -4.10 6.03 2.23
CA GLY A 203 -2.78 6.63 2.39
C GLY A 203 -2.81 8.14 2.19
N HIS A 204 -3.47 8.65 1.15
CA HIS A 204 -3.63 10.09 0.97
C HIS A 204 -4.36 10.78 2.13
N ALA A 205 -5.44 10.17 2.65
CA ALA A 205 -6.16 10.72 3.80
C ALA A 205 -5.30 10.79 5.08
N ILE A 206 -4.46 9.76 5.29
CA ILE A 206 -3.49 9.72 6.39
C ILE A 206 -2.41 10.78 6.19
N LEU A 207 -1.84 10.86 4.99
CA LEU A 207 -0.78 11.80 4.67
C LEU A 207 -1.26 13.25 4.79
N ASP A 208 -2.45 13.60 4.30
CA ASP A 208 -3.02 14.94 4.47
C ASP A 208 -3.22 15.27 5.97
N GLY A 209 -3.56 14.27 6.79
CA GLY A 209 -3.55 14.41 8.24
C GLY A 209 -2.18 14.80 8.81
N LEU A 210 -1.11 14.15 8.35
CA LEU A 210 0.26 14.33 8.84
C LEU A 210 0.95 15.58 8.26
N LYS A 211 0.83 15.79 6.95
CA LYS A 211 1.48 16.81 6.12
C LYS A 211 0.47 17.48 5.18
N PRO A 212 -0.50 18.24 5.73
CA PRO A 212 -1.58 18.78 4.90
C PRO A 212 -1.11 19.81 3.87
N GLY A 213 0.05 20.45 4.10
CA GLY A 213 0.65 21.42 3.18
C GLY A 213 1.10 20.81 1.85
N TRP A 214 1.31 19.49 1.79
CA TRP A 214 1.80 18.80 0.59
C TRP A 214 0.76 18.75 -0.55
N LEU A 215 -0.52 19.04 -0.29
CA LEU A 215 -1.56 19.12 -1.32
C LEU A 215 -1.37 20.30 -2.29
N SER A 216 -0.75 21.41 -1.84
CA SER A 216 -0.60 22.62 -2.67
C SER A 216 0.20 22.37 -3.95
N ALA A 217 -0.27 22.94 -5.07
CA ALA A 217 0.38 22.92 -6.37
C ALA A 217 1.68 23.74 -6.42
N ASP A 218 1.86 24.67 -5.48
CA ASP A 218 3.06 25.51 -5.37
C ASP A 218 4.27 24.77 -4.80
N ASN A 219 4.05 23.58 -4.24
CA ASN A 219 5.16 22.74 -3.80
C ASN A 219 5.99 22.26 -5.02
N PRO A 220 7.28 21.90 -4.82
CA PRO A 220 8.09 21.32 -5.88
C PRO A 220 7.53 19.96 -6.36
N PRO A 221 7.87 19.50 -7.58
CA PRO A 221 7.44 18.21 -8.13
C PRO A 221 7.68 17.03 -7.21
N GLN A 222 8.82 17.00 -6.51
CA GLN A 222 9.10 15.97 -5.51
C GLN A 222 8.07 15.92 -4.37
N THR A 223 7.48 17.04 -3.91
CA THR A 223 6.44 16.96 -2.87
C THR A 223 5.17 16.30 -3.38
N GLY A 224 4.77 16.58 -4.63
CA GLY A 224 3.68 15.86 -5.29
C GLY A 224 4.01 14.38 -5.52
N GLY A 225 5.25 14.09 -5.90
CA GLY A 225 5.77 12.73 -6.00
C GLY A 225 5.75 11.97 -4.67
N LEU A 226 6.10 12.63 -3.55
CA LEU A 226 5.99 12.04 -2.21
C LEU A 226 4.53 11.73 -1.86
N HIS A 227 3.59 12.56 -2.30
CA HIS A 227 2.16 12.34 -2.06
C HIS A 227 1.67 11.04 -2.70
N GLU A 228 2.00 10.83 -3.98
CA GLU A 228 1.66 9.62 -4.74
C GLU A 228 2.46 8.40 -4.25
N ALA A 229 3.75 8.58 -3.98
CA ALA A 229 4.61 7.51 -3.48
C ALA A 229 4.14 6.99 -2.12
N PHE A 230 3.61 7.86 -1.26
CA PHE A 230 3.04 7.45 0.02
C PHE A 230 1.82 6.54 -0.15
N GLY A 231 0.97 6.79 -1.15
CA GLY A 231 -0.14 5.89 -1.48
C GLY A 231 0.37 4.52 -1.91
N ASP A 232 1.34 4.49 -2.83
CA ASP A 232 1.95 3.26 -3.35
C ASP A 232 2.61 2.42 -2.25
N ILE A 233 3.49 3.01 -1.44
CA ILE A 233 4.15 2.29 -0.34
C ILE A 233 3.16 1.90 0.77
N THR A 234 2.06 2.63 0.95
CA THR A 234 0.99 2.23 1.88
C THR A 234 0.35 0.92 1.45
N ALA A 235 0.08 0.73 0.15
CA ALA A 235 -0.45 -0.52 -0.38
C ALA A 235 0.54 -1.68 -0.17
N ILE A 236 1.82 -1.46 -0.48
CA ILE A 236 2.89 -2.47 -0.30
C ILE A 236 3.03 -2.87 1.18
N PHE A 237 3.10 -1.89 2.09
CA PHE A 237 3.23 -2.20 3.52
C PHE A 237 1.97 -2.84 4.09
N LEU A 238 0.76 -2.47 3.62
CA LEU A 238 -0.45 -3.17 4.00
C LEU A 238 -0.40 -4.62 3.55
N ALA A 239 -0.04 -4.89 2.30
CA ALA A 239 0.12 -6.25 1.77
C ALA A 239 1.07 -7.08 2.63
N LEU A 240 2.22 -6.54 3.01
CA LEU A 240 3.22 -7.22 3.84
C LEU A 240 2.84 -7.33 5.32
N ALA A 241 1.90 -6.52 5.81
CA ALA A 241 1.34 -6.67 7.16
C ALA A 241 0.37 -7.86 7.25
N GLU A 242 0.05 -8.51 6.14
CA GLU A 242 -0.86 -9.65 6.03
C GLU A 242 -0.07 -10.95 5.95
N PRO A 243 -0.11 -11.82 7.00
CA PRO A 243 0.73 -13.01 7.03
C PRO A 243 0.54 -13.95 5.84
N ASP A 244 -0.70 -14.06 5.35
CA ASP A 244 -1.02 -14.93 4.22
C ASP A 244 -0.47 -14.42 2.87
N GLN A 245 -0.34 -13.11 2.72
CA GLN A 245 0.31 -12.52 1.54
C GLN A 245 1.83 -12.61 1.64
N ALA A 246 2.40 -12.34 2.82
CA ALA A 246 3.84 -12.48 3.03
C ALA A 246 4.32 -13.92 2.77
N GLU A 247 3.56 -14.92 3.24
CA GLU A 247 3.81 -16.33 2.97
C GLU A 247 3.71 -16.65 1.46
N ALA A 248 2.65 -16.19 0.80
CA ALA A 248 2.46 -16.41 -0.64
C ALA A 248 3.59 -15.78 -1.47
N LEU A 249 4.01 -14.56 -1.11
CA LEU A 249 5.12 -13.86 -1.77
C LEU A 249 6.43 -14.63 -1.61
N VAL A 250 6.79 -15.00 -0.38
CA VAL A 250 8.00 -15.80 -0.10
C VAL A 250 8.00 -17.11 -0.88
N ALA A 251 6.86 -17.81 -0.93
CA ALA A 251 6.75 -19.07 -1.64
C ALA A 251 6.90 -18.88 -3.16
N LEU A 252 6.26 -17.84 -3.71
CA LEU A 252 6.29 -17.52 -5.14
C LEU A 252 7.71 -17.13 -5.60
N THR A 253 8.39 -16.29 -4.83
CA THR A 253 9.67 -15.69 -5.21
C THR A 253 10.89 -16.38 -4.62
N LYS A 254 10.68 -17.47 -3.86
CA LYS A 254 11.75 -18.12 -3.07
C LYS A 254 12.49 -17.12 -2.19
N ALA A 255 11.76 -16.17 -1.61
CA ALA A 255 12.26 -15.07 -0.79
C ALA A 255 13.16 -14.04 -1.52
N ASN A 256 13.11 -13.94 -2.85
CA ASN A 256 13.75 -12.85 -3.59
C ASN A 256 12.72 -11.78 -3.99
N LEU A 257 12.74 -10.58 -3.39
CA LEU A 257 11.73 -9.55 -3.69
C LEU A 257 11.84 -8.95 -5.10
N HIS A 258 12.93 -9.21 -5.84
CA HIS A 258 13.10 -8.81 -7.24
C HIS A 258 12.68 -9.87 -8.25
N ASP A 259 12.21 -11.05 -7.79
CA ASP A 259 11.55 -11.99 -8.68
C ASP A 259 10.11 -11.51 -8.93
N ARG A 260 9.62 -11.69 -10.15
CA ARG A 260 8.27 -11.28 -10.57
C ARG A 260 7.20 -11.78 -9.58
N SER A 261 6.38 -10.85 -9.08
CA SER A 261 5.32 -11.13 -8.12
C SER A 261 4.21 -10.08 -8.18
N PHE A 262 3.15 -10.27 -7.37
CA PHE A 262 2.04 -9.33 -7.24
C PHE A 262 2.34 -8.14 -6.31
N LEU A 263 3.45 -8.15 -5.56
CA LEU A 263 3.73 -7.11 -4.59
C LEU A 263 4.12 -5.76 -5.22
N PRO A 264 5.04 -5.71 -6.22
CA PRO A 264 5.46 -4.44 -6.79
C PRO A 264 4.50 -3.91 -7.86
N GLU A 265 3.69 -4.77 -8.50
CA GLU A 265 2.67 -4.35 -9.48
C GLU A 265 1.47 -3.73 -8.73
N LEU A 266 1.19 -2.44 -8.96
CA LEU A 266 0.07 -1.75 -8.31
C LEU A 266 -1.11 -1.56 -9.26
N ALA A 267 -2.31 -1.87 -8.77
CA ALA A 267 -3.60 -1.81 -9.45
C ALA A 267 -3.60 -2.62 -10.74
N GLU A 268 -3.34 -3.93 -10.63
CA GLU A 268 -3.09 -4.83 -11.76
C GLU A 268 -4.31 -4.98 -12.69
N GLU A 269 -5.52 -5.13 -12.15
CA GLU A 269 -6.75 -5.21 -12.95
C GLU A 269 -6.99 -3.88 -13.69
N PHE A 270 -6.81 -2.77 -12.99
CA PHE A 270 -6.97 -1.44 -13.55
C PHE A 270 -5.96 -1.21 -14.69
N GLY A 271 -4.68 -1.47 -14.45
CA GLY A 271 -3.62 -1.30 -15.45
C GLY A 271 -3.92 -2.10 -16.72
N ARG A 272 -4.27 -3.39 -16.57
CA ARG A 272 -4.65 -4.25 -17.69
C ARG A 272 -5.92 -3.78 -18.40
N ALA A 273 -6.90 -3.29 -17.66
CA ALA A 273 -8.12 -2.70 -18.21
C ALA A 273 -7.85 -1.45 -19.07
N LEU A 274 -6.78 -0.71 -18.79
CA LEU A 274 -6.28 0.39 -19.62
C LEU A 274 -5.31 -0.06 -20.73
N GLY A 275 -5.12 -1.36 -20.94
CA GLY A 275 -4.24 -1.90 -21.98
C GLY A 275 -2.75 -1.90 -21.63
N ARG A 276 -2.40 -1.79 -20.33
CA ARG A 276 -1.01 -1.92 -19.86
C ARG A 276 -0.62 -3.40 -19.73
N PRO A 277 0.68 -3.72 -19.84
CA PRO A 277 1.17 -5.10 -19.71
C PRO A 277 1.11 -5.63 -18.26
N SER A 278 1.12 -4.74 -17.27
CA SER A 278 1.07 -5.01 -15.82
C SER A 278 0.13 -4.01 -15.14
N GLY A 279 0.34 -3.70 -13.86
CA GLY A 279 -0.37 -2.64 -13.14
C GLY A 279 -0.18 -1.22 -13.70
N LEU A 280 -0.81 -0.25 -13.02
CA LEU A 280 -0.64 1.17 -13.32
C LEU A 280 0.79 1.64 -13.08
N ARG A 281 1.46 1.06 -12.09
CA ARG A 281 2.85 1.32 -11.69
C ARG A 281 3.52 0.02 -11.24
N ASP A 282 4.84 0.05 -11.21
CA ASP A 282 5.67 -1.04 -10.75
C ASP A 282 6.72 -0.49 -9.76
N ALA A 283 6.70 -0.95 -8.51
CA ALA A 283 7.67 -0.54 -7.50
C ALA A 283 9.06 -1.16 -7.74
N ASP A 284 9.17 -2.27 -8.45
CA ASP A 284 10.43 -2.93 -8.80
C ASP A 284 10.93 -2.42 -10.16
N ASN A 285 11.31 -1.14 -10.20
CA ASN A 285 11.76 -0.43 -11.41
C ASN A 285 13.16 0.17 -11.22
N ASP A 286 13.87 0.51 -12.29
CA ASP A 286 15.19 1.17 -12.22
C ASP A 286 15.15 2.70 -12.47
N LEU A 287 13.96 3.32 -12.37
CA LEU A 287 13.79 4.74 -12.71
C LEU A 287 14.61 5.65 -11.79
N ARG A 288 15.27 6.63 -12.40
CA ARG A 288 16.02 7.71 -11.74
C ARG A 288 15.32 9.04 -11.96
N LEU A 289 15.67 10.05 -11.15
CA LEU A 289 15.13 11.40 -11.33
C LEU A 289 15.41 11.98 -12.73
N GLY A 290 16.52 11.64 -13.37
CA GLY A 290 16.82 12.05 -14.75
C GLY A 290 15.98 11.36 -15.84
N ASP A 291 15.31 10.25 -15.53
CA ASP A 291 14.50 9.49 -16.49
C ASP A 291 13.03 9.94 -16.53
N VAL A 292 12.61 10.75 -15.56
CA VAL A 292 11.20 11.09 -15.34
C VAL A 292 10.96 12.60 -15.42
N GLY A 293 9.74 12.97 -15.85
CA GLY A 293 9.30 14.36 -15.86
C GLY A 293 8.84 14.86 -14.49
N ASN A 294 8.11 15.97 -14.52
CA ASN A 294 7.47 16.60 -13.37
C ASN A 294 6.03 16.10 -13.10
N GLU A 295 5.59 15.04 -13.81
CA GLU A 295 4.28 14.43 -13.58
C GLU A 295 4.29 13.62 -12.29
N VAL A 296 3.34 13.90 -11.39
CA VAL A 296 3.38 13.44 -9.99
C VAL A 296 3.43 11.92 -9.83
N HIS A 297 2.77 11.15 -10.69
CA HIS A 297 2.88 9.68 -10.64
C HIS A 297 4.16 9.15 -11.29
N ALA A 298 4.62 9.78 -12.37
CA ALA A 298 5.87 9.38 -13.02
C ALA A 298 7.05 9.55 -12.06
N ILE A 299 7.14 10.70 -11.40
CA ILE A 299 8.21 11.01 -10.47
C ILE A 299 8.08 10.25 -9.14
N SER A 300 6.86 9.87 -8.71
CA SER A 300 6.66 9.10 -7.48
C SER A 300 7.32 7.72 -7.55
N GLN A 301 7.31 7.07 -8.73
CA GLN A 301 7.90 5.75 -8.93
C GLN A 301 9.39 5.69 -8.58
N VAL A 302 10.12 6.81 -8.70
CA VAL A 302 11.52 6.90 -8.29
C VAL A 302 11.65 6.74 -6.77
N PHE A 303 10.81 7.43 -6.00
CA PHE A 303 10.84 7.32 -4.53
C PHE A 303 10.26 5.98 -4.05
N THR A 304 9.14 5.53 -4.64
CA THR A 304 8.54 4.22 -4.36
C THR A 304 9.55 3.11 -4.57
N GLY A 305 10.25 3.11 -5.71
CA GLY A 305 11.27 2.12 -6.01
C GLY A 305 12.49 2.20 -5.09
N ALA A 306 12.90 3.40 -4.67
CA ALA A 306 13.97 3.55 -3.68
C ALA A 306 13.62 2.84 -2.36
N VAL A 307 12.41 3.04 -1.87
CA VAL A 307 11.92 2.37 -0.64
C VAL A 307 11.77 0.87 -0.84
N TYR A 308 11.31 0.42 -2.02
CA TYR A 308 11.21 -1.00 -2.35
C TYR A 308 12.57 -1.69 -2.37
N ASP A 309 13.59 -1.08 -2.99
CA ASP A 309 14.94 -1.63 -2.98
C ASP A 309 15.53 -1.69 -1.57
N VAL A 310 15.28 -0.67 -0.73
CA VAL A 310 15.69 -0.69 0.68
C VAL A 310 15.02 -1.85 1.42
N LEU A 311 13.73 -2.11 1.16
CA LEU A 311 13.03 -3.27 1.72
C LEU A 311 13.71 -4.59 1.31
N ALA A 312 14.03 -4.75 0.03
CA ALA A 312 14.67 -5.95 -0.49
C ALA A 312 16.06 -6.18 0.12
N ASP A 313 16.86 -5.13 0.25
CA ASP A 313 18.19 -5.19 0.88
C ASP A 313 18.10 -5.54 2.37
N LEU A 314 17.22 -4.87 3.12
CA LEU A 314 16.99 -5.14 4.53
C LEU A 314 16.49 -6.57 4.76
N TYR A 315 15.56 -7.03 3.93
CA TYR A 315 15.02 -8.38 4.04
C TYR A 315 16.09 -9.42 3.75
N THR A 316 16.91 -9.21 2.72
CA THR A 316 18.05 -10.09 2.39
C THR A 316 19.04 -10.17 3.56
N PHE A 317 19.38 -9.03 4.17
CA PHE A 317 20.26 -8.97 5.33
C PHE A 317 19.67 -9.71 6.54
N GLU A 318 18.43 -9.41 6.93
CA GLU A 318 17.80 -10.04 8.10
C GLU A 318 17.54 -11.53 7.88
N MET A 319 17.21 -11.94 6.66
CA MET A 319 17.13 -13.35 6.27
C MET A 319 18.46 -14.05 6.49
N GLY A 320 19.57 -13.48 6.01
CA GLY A 320 20.91 -14.03 6.24
C GLY A 320 21.20 -14.24 7.74
N ARG A 321 20.78 -13.28 8.56
CA ARG A 321 21.01 -13.25 10.00
C ARG A 321 20.10 -14.18 10.80
N GLN A 322 18.85 -14.38 10.36
CA GLN A 322 17.78 -15.05 11.12
C GLN A 322 17.26 -16.35 10.48
N ARG A 323 17.77 -16.78 9.32
CA ARG A 323 17.29 -17.97 8.58
C ARG A 323 17.26 -19.28 9.37
N ARG A 324 18.02 -19.40 10.47
CA ARG A 324 18.05 -20.60 11.32
C ARG A 324 17.07 -20.53 12.49
N THR A 325 16.49 -19.37 12.77
CA THR A 325 15.70 -19.10 13.97
C THR A 325 14.30 -18.58 13.68
N LYS A 326 14.02 -18.10 12.47
CA LYS A 326 12.70 -17.61 12.07
C LYS A 326 12.32 -18.08 10.67
N ASP A 327 11.02 -18.25 10.47
CA ASP A 327 10.42 -18.48 9.16
C ASP A 327 10.62 -17.24 8.25
N PRO A 328 10.90 -17.41 6.94
CA PRO A 328 11.13 -16.28 6.05
C PRO A 328 9.97 -15.28 5.99
N ALA A 329 8.71 -15.75 6.03
CA ALA A 329 7.56 -14.86 6.02
C ALA A 329 7.50 -14.00 7.29
N ILE A 330 7.87 -14.55 8.45
CA ILE A 330 7.96 -13.80 9.71
C ILE A 330 9.05 -12.71 9.60
N VAL A 331 10.22 -13.06 9.06
CA VAL A 331 11.31 -12.09 8.85
C VAL A 331 10.86 -10.97 7.91
N LEU A 332 10.13 -11.30 6.85
CA LEU A 332 9.60 -10.32 5.90
C LEU A 332 8.61 -9.36 6.56
N ILE A 333 7.64 -9.88 7.32
CA ILE A 333 6.64 -9.07 8.03
C ILE A 333 7.32 -8.12 9.02
N GLU A 334 8.29 -8.62 9.82
CA GLU A 334 9.02 -7.80 10.78
C GLU A 334 9.86 -6.71 10.09
N THR A 335 10.54 -7.06 9.00
CA THR A 335 11.36 -6.12 8.22
C THR A 335 10.51 -5.04 7.58
N ALA A 336 9.41 -5.42 6.93
CA ALA A 336 8.46 -4.51 6.31
C ALA A 336 7.82 -3.57 7.35
N SER A 337 7.43 -4.09 8.51
CA SER A 337 6.91 -3.30 9.62
C SER A 337 7.93 -2.29 10.16
N ALA A 338 9.20 -2.70 10.31
CA ALA A 338 10.27 -1.82 10.75
C ALA A 338 10.57 -0.69 9.75
N LEU A 339 10.60 -1.00 8.45
CA LEU A 339 10.79 -0.01 7.39
C LEU A 339 9.58 0.90 7.24
N CYS A 340 8.35 0.37 7.30
CA CYS A 340 7.12 1.18 7.31
C CYS A 340 7.17 2.21 8.42
N ARG A 341 7.55 1.79 9.64
CA ARG A 341 7.75 2.70 10.78
C ARG A 341 8.82 3.75 10.51
N LEU A 342 9.96 3.35 9.94
CA LEU A 342 11.06 4.27 9.63
C LEU A 342 10.64 5.35 8.63
N VAL A 343 10.00 4.96 7.53
CA VAL A 343 9.50 5.88 6.50
C VAL A 343 8.40 6.78 7.07
N PHE A 344 7.46 6.23 7.86
CA PHE A 344 6.42 6.99 8.53
C PHE A 344 7.02 8.09 9.43
N GLU A 345 7.95 7.75 10.32
CA GLU A 345 8.58 8.73 11.21
C GLU A 345 9.42 9.76 10.42
N ALA A 346 10.09 9.33 9.34
CA ALA A 346 10.86 10.24 8.49
C ALA A 346 9.97 11.25 7.75
N ILE A 347 8.81 10.81 7.24
CA ILE A 347 7.80 11.70 6.66
C ILE A 347 7.27 12.66 7.72
N VAL A 348 6.95 12.18 8.93
CA VAL A 348 6.51 13.04 10.04
C VAL A 348 7.56 14.10 10.39
N ALA A 349 8.85 13.77 10.35
CA ALA A 349 9.95 14.69 10.63
C ALA A 349 10.28 15.66 9.47
N SER A 350 9.85 15.35 8.24
CA SER A 350 10.13 16.17 7.05
C SER A 350 9.41 17.54 7.08
N PRO A 351 9.82 18.52 6.25
CA PRO A 351 9.16 19.83 6.17
C PRO A 351 7.63 19.75 5.96
N GLY A 352 6.88 20.66 6.58
CA GLY A 352 5.40 20.71 6.46
C GLY A 352 4.90 21.15 5.08
N THR A 353 5.75 21.81 4.32
CA THR A 353 5.57 22.27 2.94
C THR A 353 6.92 22.09 2.22
N GLY A 354 6.93 22.00 0.90
CA GLY A 354 8.18 22.00 0.12
C GLY A 354 9.11 20.81 0.35
N ALA A 355 8.63 19.70 0.91
CA ALA A 355 9.47 18.56 1.25
C ALA A 355 10.05 17.89 -0.01
N ARG A 356 11.34 17.60 0.05
CA ARG A 356 12.13 16.95 -1.00
C ARG A 356 12.38 15.50 -0.63
N TYR A 357 12.72 14.67 -1.62
CA TYR A 357 13.07 13.27 -1.40
C TYR A 357 14.29 13.12 -0.47
N VAL A 358 15.28 14.01 -0.61
CA VAL A 358 16.47 14.03 0.27
C VAL A 358 16.13 14.33 1.73
N ASP A 359 15.09 15.15 1.99
CA ASP A 359 14.68 15.46 3.36
C ASP A 359 14.15 14.19 4.05
N VAL A 360 13.37 13.36 3.33
CA VAL A 360 12.91 12.08 3.86
C VAL A 360 14.08 11.11 4.04
N ALA A 361 14.99 11.02 3.07
CA ALA A 361 16.17 10.16 3.13
C ALA A 361 17.05 10.47 4.36
N ASN A 362 17.36 11.75 4.58
CA ASN A 362 18.16 12.19 5.73
C ASN A 362 17.45 11.89 7.05
N ASN A 363 16.14 12.11 7.15
CA ASN A 363 15.38 11.71 8.34
C ASN A 363 15.42 10.19 8.56
N MET A 364 15.32 9.36 7.52
CA MET A 364 15.47 7.91 7.66
C MET A 364 16.86 7.53 8.19
N LEU A 365 17.93 8.14 7.67
CA LEU A 365 19.29 7.89 8.13
C LEU A 365 19.49 8.27 9.61
N GLN A 366 19.05 9.48 9.98
CA GLN A 366 19.17 10.00 11.34
C GLN A 366 18.35 9.19 12.35
N ILE A 367 17.11 8.85 12.00
CA ILE A 367 16.24 8.03 12.86
C ILE A 367 16.85 6.65 13.03
N SER A 368 17.32 6.02 11.95
CA SER A 368 17.97 4.70 12.02
C SER A 368 19.21 4.71 12.93
N ALA A 369 20.06 5.73 12.82
CA ALA A 369 21.19 5.90 13.72
C ALA A 369 20.76 6.09 15.18
N SER A 370 19.74 6.93 15.44
CA SER A 370 19.26 7.21 16.80
C SER A 370 18.68 5.97 17.51
N ARG A 371 18.15 5.01 16.74
CA ARG A 371 17.64 3.72 17.25
C ARG A 371 18.74 2.70 17.52
N GLY A 372 19.97 2.96 17.06
CA GLY A 372 21.07 2.00 17.12
C GLY A 372 20.93 0.86 16.12
N ASP A 373 20.21 1.08 15.02
CA ASP A 373 20.10 0.08 13.95
C ASP A 373 21.49 -0.20 13.32
N PRO A 374 21.71 -1.41 12.77
CA PRO A 374 22.95 -1.77 12.08
C PRO A 374 23.37 -0.72 11.04
N ALA A 375 24.66 -0.39 10.97
CA ALA A 375 25.19 0.61 10.03
C ALA A 375 24.90 0.24 8.56
N ILE A 376 24.83 -1.05 8.26
CA ILE A 376 24.48 -1.51 6.92
C ILE A 376 23.07 -1.07 6.48
N TYR A 377 22.13 -0.82 7.40
CA TYR A 377 20.79 -0.30 7.04
C TYR A 377 20.90 1.08 6.41
N ARG A 378 21.70 1.96 7.01
CA ARG A 378 22.00 3.30 6.48
C ARG A 378 22.75 3.22 5.16
N THR A 379 23.63 2.21 5.02
CA THR A 379 24.26 1.88 3.74
C THR A 379 23.24 1.53 2.65
N PHE A 380 22.25 0.67 2.93
CA PHE A 380 21.20 0.36 1.95
C PHE A 380 20.41 1.61 1.57
N ILE A 381 19.98 2.40 2.56
CA ILE A 381 19.22 3.64 2.32
C ILE A 381 20.00 4.59 1.40
N ARG A 382 21.22 5.00 1.78
CA ARG A 382 21.99 5.97 0.98
C ARG A 382 22.32 5.43 -0.42
N ASN A 383 22.59 4.14 -0.53
CA ASN A 383 22.92 3.50 -1.81
C ASN A 383 21.72 3.50 -2.77
N ARG A 384 20.55 3.06 -2.30
CA ARG A 384 19.33 2.97 -3.14
C ARG A 384 18.77 4.34 -3.53
N PHE A 385 18.94 5.32 -2.66
CA PHE A 385 18.59 6.71 -2.99
C PHE A 385 19.60 7.32 -3.97
N ALA A 386 20.90 7.03 -3.84
CA ALA A 386 21.92 7.57 -4.74
C ALA A 386 21.84 7.01 -6.17
N VAL A 387 21.61 5.70 -6.35
CA VAL A 387 21.49 5.09 -7.69
C VAL A 387 20.27 5.59 -8.48
N ARG A 388 19.30 6.16 -7.78
CA ARG A 388 18.09 6.79 -8.32
C ARG A 388 18.21 8.31 -8.48
N GLU A 389 19.43 8.84 -8.32
CA GLU A 389 19.74 10.27 -8.45
C GLU A 389 18.97 11.14 -7.45
N ILE A 390 18.57 10.60 -6.29
CA ILE A 390 17.93 11.39 -5.24
C ILE A 390 18.98 12.13 -4.41
N THR A 391 20.05 11.42 -4.06
CA THR A 391 21.14 11.92 -3.20
C THR A 391 22.49 11.75 -3.87
N THR A 392 23.50 12.46 -3.39
CA THR A 392 24.89 12.20 -3.78
C THR A 392 25.32 10.79 -3.37
N ALA A 393 26.15 10.15 -4.19
CA ALA A 393 26.74 8.86 -3.86
C ALA A 393 27.95 9.05 -2.95
N VAL A 394 27.88 8.53 -1.72
CA VAL A 394 29.01 8.53 -0.78
C VAL A 394 29.89 7.29 -1.00
N THR A 395 29.29 6.14 -1.32
CA THR A 395 30.00 4.94 -1.80
C THR A 395 30.26 5.05 -3.31
N PRO A 396 31.45 4.68 -3.83
CA PRO A 396 31.67 4.61 -5.27
C PRO A 396 30.61 3.73 -5.96
N LEU A 397 29.86 4.30 -6.91
CA LEU A 397 28.77 3.62 -7.62
C LEU A 397 29.21 2.30 -8.28
N ARG A 398 30.49 2.19 -8.66
CA ARG A 398 31.07 0.97 -9.23
C ARG A 398 31.00 -0.23 -8.28
N ASP A 399 31.24 -0.03 -6.99
CA ASP A 399 31.22 -1.11 -5.99
C ASP A 399 29.77 -1.50 -5.67
N LEU A 400 28.90 -0.50 -5.63
CA LEU A 400 27.44 -0.58 -5.49
C LEU A 400 26.80 -1.43 -6.60
N MET A 401 27.15 -1.15 -7.86
CA MET A 401 26.66 -1.87 -9.05
C MET A 401 27.35 -3.21 -9.28
N SER A 402 28.46 -3.50 -8.59
CA SER A 402 29.16 -4.79 -8.73
C SER A 402 28.46 -5.96 -8.06
N GLY A 403 27.43 -5.69 -7.24
CA GLY A 403 26.73 -6.71 -6.44
C GLY A 403 27.58 -7.31 -5.33
N ARG A 404 28.75 -6.71 -5.01
CA ARG A 404 29.70 -7.20 -4.01
C ARG A 404 29.61 -6.46 -2.68
N VAL A 405 28.45 -5.89 -2.36
CA VAL A 405 28.18 -5.39 -1.01
C VAL A 405 28.22 -6.60 -0.06
N PRO A 406 28.98 -6.56 1.04
CA PRO A 406 28.97 -7.63 2.03
C PRO A 406 27.63 -7.62 2.79
N MET A 407 26.57 -8.16 2.16
CA MET A 407 25.18 -8.16 2.64
C MET A 407 24.95 -8.88 3.98
N ALA A 408 26.01 -9.40 4.61
CA ALA A 408 25.96 -10.07 5.91
C ALA A 408 26.73 -9.31 7.01
N GLU A 409 27.46 -8.25 6.67
CA GLU A 409 28.30 -7.51 7.61
C GLU A 409 27.53 -6.33 8.21
N ALA A 410 27.01 -6.51 9.43
CA ALA A 410 26.20 -5.49 10.11
C ALA A 410 26.88 -4.11 10.25
N GLY A 411 28.20 -4.10 10.38
CA GLY A 411 29.03 -2.89 10.48
C GLY A 411 29.49 -2.32 9.14
N TYR A 412 29.05 -2.87 8.00
CA TYR A 412 29.48 -2.40 6.69
C TYR A 412 28.96 -1.00 6.38
N THR A 413 29.89 -0.09 6.20
CA THR A 413 29.66 1.31 5.86
C THR A 413 30.12 1.66 4.45
N GLY A 414 30.64 0.72 3.66
CA GLY A 414 31.17 0.97 2.30
C GLY A 414 32.50 1.73 2.27
N ASP A 415 32.55 2.94 2.81
CA ASP A 415 33.69 3.87 2.78
C ASP A 415 34.39 4.03 4.15
N GLY A 416 33.95 3.29 5.16
CA GLY A 416 34.47 3.39 6.53
C GLY A 416 33.79 4.44 7.40
N GLN A 417 32.78 5.17 6.90
CA GLN A 417 32.05 6.18 7.67
C GLN A 417 30.55 5.87 7.76
N ASP A 418 30.02 5.95 8.97
CA ASP A 418 28.60 5.75 9.22
C ASP A 418 27.82 7.04 8.92
N VAL A 419 27.61 7.30 7.62
CA VAL A 419 27.00 8.54 7.13
C VAL A 419 25.52 8.61 7.48
N THR A 420 25.12 9.72 8.09
CA THR A 420 23.74 10.00 8.53
C THR A 420 23.11 11.20 7.84
N GLU A 421 23.85 11.85 6.93
CA GLU A 421 23.41 13.01 6.18
C GLU A 421 24.04 12.98 4.79
N VAL A 422 23.23 13.25 3.77
CA VAL A 422 23.64 13.27 2.37
C VAL A 422 23.04 14.49 1.67
N GLU A 423 23.77 14.98 0.66
CA GLU A 423 23.33 16.10 -0.17
C GLU A 423 22.37 15.62 -1.27
N PRO A 424 21.47 16.48 -1.77
CA PRO A 424 20.70 16.19 -2.98
C PRO A 424 21.63 15.96 -4.16
N HIS A 425 21.25 15.06 -5.07
CA HIS A 425 22.04 14.79 -6.29
C HIS A 425 22.22 16.04 -7.15
N ASP A 426 21.13 16.80 -7.36
CA ASP A 426 21.13 18.06 -8.11
C ASP A 426 20.08 19.04 -7.56
N GLU A 427 20.54 20.15 -6.98
CA GLU A 427 19.70 21.25 -6.48
C GLU A 427 19.06 22.11 -7.59
N HIS A 428 19.53 21.93 -8.82
CA HIS A 428 19.09 22.66 -10.00
C HIS A 428 18.10 21.88 -10.87
N SER A 429 17.79 20.64 -10.45
CA SER A 429 16.92 19.72 -11.14
C SER A 429 15.51 20.28 -11.38
N ALA A 430 14.95 19.93 -12.54
CA ALA A 430 13.55 20.19 -12.87
C ALA A 430 12.58 19.55 -11.85
N SER A 431 12.97 18.44 -11.21
CA SER A 431 12.17 17.80 -10.15
C SER A 431 12.03 18.65 -8.87
N LEU A 432 12.81 19.72 -8.74
CA LEU A 432 12.72 20.70 -7.65
C LEU A 432 12.18 22.06 -8.10
N ARG A 433 12.39 22.44 -9.37
CA ARG A 433 12.16 23.81 -9.83
C ARG A 433 11.00 23.99 -10.81
N ALA A 434 10.57 22.93 -11.48
CA ALA A 434 9.43 23.00 -12.38
C ALA A 434 8.12 23.12 -11.58
N GLY A 435 7.03 23.57 -12.23
CA GLY A 435 5.70 23.37 -11.67
C GLY A 435 5.34 21.87 -11.65
N GLN A 436 4.42 21.47 -10.79
CA GLN A 436 3.91 20.10 -10.79
C GLN A 436 3.05 19.85 -12.04
N ASP A 437 3.31 18.76 -12.77
CA ASP A 437 2.33 18.24 -13.73
C ASP A 437 1.40 17.27 -12.99
N ARG A 438 0.13 17.67 -12.86
CA ARG A 438 -0.91 16.89 -12.19
C ARG A 438 -1.93 16.35 -13.18
N SER A 439 -1.71 16.48 -14.49
CA SER A 439 -2.75 16.24 -15.50
C SER A 439 -3.26 14.81 -15.54
N ARG A 440 -2.46 13.86 -15.03
CA ARG A 440 -2.84 12.44 -14.91
C ARG A 440 -3.32 12.06 -13.51
N CYS A 441 -3.10 12.91 -12.49
CA CYS A 441 -3.64 12.72 -11.14
C CYS A 441 -5.16 12.66 -11.20
N CYS A 442 -5.75 11.73 -10.48
CA CYS A 442 -7.10 11.32 -10.76
C CYS A 442 -8.13 11.96 -9.80
N GLY A 443 -7.69 12.69 -8.77
CA GLY A 443 -8.60 13.61 -8.08
C GLY A 443 -8.01 14.32 -6.89
N THR A 444 -7.19 13.64 -6.08
CA THR A 444 -6.67 14.21 -4.83
C THR A 444 -5.90 15.51 -5.06
N LEU A 445 -4.98 15.55 -6.03
CA LEU A 445 -4.15 16.75 -6.28
C LEU A 445 -4.74 17.69 -7.35
N GLN A 446 -5.76 17.25 -8.10
CA GLN A 446 -6.35 18.05 -9.19
C GLN A 446 -7.42 19.04 -8.74
N MET A 447 -7.88 18.97 -7.48
CA MET A 447 -8.94 19.87 -7.03
C MET A 447 -8.48 21.35 -7.12
N PRO A 448 -9.33 22.27 -7.64
CA PRO A 448 -8.95 23.66 -7.89
C PRO A 448 -8.45 24.40 -6.65
N GLU A 449 -8.98 24.07 -5.47
CA GLU A 449 -8.56 24.70 -4.21
C GLU A 449 -7.05 24.57 -3.95
N TYR A 450 -6.39 23.53 -4.45
CA TYR A 450 -4.95 23.34 -4.23
C TYR A 450 -4.07 24.15 -5.18
N GLN A 451 -4.65 24.80 -6.19
CA GLN A 451 -3.96 25.76 -7.05
C GLN A 451 -3.98 27.18 -6.47
N VAL A 452 -4.96 27.49 -5.61
CA VAL A 452 -5.20 28.85 -5.11
C VAL A 452 -4.96 28.99 -3.61
N VAL A 453 -4.99 27.89 -2.84
CA VAL A 453 -4.68 27.91 -1.41
C VAL A 453 -3.20 27.59 -1.19
N ALA A 454 -2.48 28.57 -0.63
CA ALA A 454 -1.06 28.45 -0.29
C ALA A 454 -0.77 27.25 0.64
N ALA A 455 0.40 26.63 0.45
CA ALA A 455 0.86 25.46 1.20
C ALA A 455 0.86 25.71 2.73
N GLU A 456 1.25 26.90 3.18
CA GLU A 456 1.29 27.29 4.59
C GLU A 456 -0.10 27.35 5.21
N LYS A 457 -1.11 27.75 4.43
CA LYS A 457 -2.50 27.77 4.90
C LYS A 457 -3.01 26.34 5.05
N LEU A 458 -2.76 25.47 4.07
CA LEU A 458 -3.12 24.06 4.15
C LEU A 458 -2.46 23.37 5.36
N ALA A 459 -1.17 23.64 5.59
CA ALA A 459 -0.36 23.04 6.66
C ALA A 459 -0.90 23.32 8.07
N ARG A 460 -1.69 24.38 8.28
CA ARG A 460 -2.30 24.71 9.59
C ARG A 460 -3.42 23.76 10.00
N ARG A 461 -3.79 22.78 9.16
CA ARG A 461 -4.97 21.92 9.33
C ARG A 461 -6.27 22.76 9.40
N GLY A 462 -7.40 22.06 9.54
CA GLY A 462 -8.73 22.63 9.51
C GLY A 462 -9.43 22.47 8.17
N SER A 463 -10.73 22.76 8.19
CA SER A 463 -11.56 22.84 7.00
C SER A 463 -11.10 24.00 6.12
N LEU A 464 -11.14 23.78 4.81
CA LEU A 464 -11.01 24.85 3.83
C LEU A 464 -12.39 25.50 3.67
N ALA A 465 -12.48 26.80 3.94
CA ALA A 465 -13.70 27.56 3.72
C ALA A 465 -13.73 28.11 2.29
N ASP A 466 -14.91 28.39 1.77
CA ASP A 466 -15.07 29.03 0.45
C ASP A 466 -14.32 30.37 0.38
N GLU A 467 -14.27 31.12 1.49
CA GLU A 467 -13.48 32.36 1.59
C GLU A 467 -11.96 32.14 1.48
N ASP A 468 -11.45 30.96 1.86
CA ASP A 468 -10.04 30.63 1.68
C ASP A 468 -9.74 30.33 0.20
N ILE A 469 -10.67 29.67 -0.50
CA ILE A 469 -10.55 29.32 -1.92
C ILE A 469 -10.71 30.57 -2.81
N LEU A 470 -11.69 31.41 -2.50
CA LEU A 470 -12.03 32.61 -3.27
C LEU A 470 -11.28 33.85 -2.82
N ARG A 471 -10.22 33.71 -2.00
CA ARG A 471 -9.60 34.83 -1.29
C ARG A 471 -9.15 35.96 -2.21
N GLU A 472 -8.46 35.63 -3.31
CA GLU A 472 -7.97 36.63 -4.26
C GLU A 472 -9.11 37.40 -4.93
N GLU A 473 -10.14 36.70 -5.40
CA GLU A 473 -11.33 37.31 -6.00
C GLU A 473 -12.07 38.20 -5.00
N LEU A 474 -12.25 37.74 -3.77
CA LEU A 474 -12.90 38.50 -2.70
C LEU A 474 -12.11 39.76 -2.34
N ASP A 475 -10.78 39.69 -2.30
CA ASP A 475 -9.92 40.85 -2.01
C ASP A 475 -9.92 41.86 -3.16
N GLU A 476 -10.01 41.41 -4.42
CA GLU A 476 -10.24 42.27 -5.57
C GLU A 476 -11.60 42.98 -5.49
N LEU A 477 -12.69 42.24 -5.23
CA LEU A 477 -14.03 42.80 -5.08
C LEU A 477 -14.09 43.82 -3.93
N ARG A 478 -13.47 43.54 -2.78
CA ARG A 478 -13.36 44.50 -1.67
C ARG A 478 -12.62 45.78 -2.06
N ARG A 479 -11.57 45.68 -2.88
CA ARG A 479 -10.83 46.84 -3.38
C ARG A 479 -11.62 47.67 -4.40
N VAL A 480 -12.44 47.01 -5.23
CA VAL A 480 -13.27 47.67 -6.25
C VAL A 480 -14.50 48.33 -5.63
N PHE A 481 -15.19 47.67 -4.70
CA PHE A 481 -16.41 48.17 -4.06
C PHE A 481 -16.17 49.01 -2.80
N GLY A 482 -14.94 49.03 -2.28
CA GLY A 482 -14.54 49.90 -1.18
C GLY A 482 -14.10 51.31 -1.59
N LYS A 483 -14.19 51.63 -2.89
CA LYS A 483 -14.05 52.99 -3.44
C LYS A 483 -15.44 53.57 -3.67
#